data_AF-A0A7Y2PJ00-F1
#
_entry.id   AF-A0A7Y2PJ00-F1
#
_cell.length_a   1.000
_cell.length_b   1.000
_cell.length_c   1.000
_cell.angle_alpha   90.00
_cell.angle_beta   90.00
_cell.angle_gamma   90.00
#
_symmetry.space_group_name_H-M   'P 1'
#
loop_
_entity.id
_entity.type
_entity.pdbx_description
1 polymer ?
#
loop_
_entity_poly.entity_id
_entity_poly.type
_entity_poly.pdbx_seq_one_letter_code
_entity_poly.pdbx_strand_id
1 'polypeptide(L)'
;PVAETADLTENQRADGYIQALGGPDNLLTVGACTTRLRLELADRNKAQDSELKALGAMGVMRPGRAGSLQVVVGPMADSIADEIRLALTRVSRSPAVSKAQAPAVEPAHEVGREAANKWLGALGGSSNVLHVECVALTRLRIKLGDQRSLSQSQLKALGSQGISQHADGVWHVLVGEQAQGLSEALARLIRPDHAR
;
A
#
# COMPACT_ATOMS: atom_id res chain seq x y z
N PRO A 1 17.48 -33.15 -32.47
CA PRO A 1 16.74 -32.69 -31.27
C PRO A 1 16.70 -31.16 -31.22
N VAL A 2 15.64 -30.59 -31.80
CA VAL A 2 15.37 -29.15 -31.83
C VAL A 2 14.51 -28.82 -30.61
N ALA A 3 15.02 -28.02 -29.68
CA ALA A 3 14.31 -27.66 -28.45
C ALA A 3 13.26 -26.59 -28.78
N GLU A 4 12.00 -27.00 -28.74
CA GLU A 4 10.82 -26.13 -28.72
C GLU A 4 10.77 -25.34 -27.40
N THR A 5 11.14 -24.07 -27.44
CA THR A 5 10.82 -23.09 -26.38
C THR A 5 10.54 -21.73 -27.01
N ALA A 6 9.49 -21.67 -27.81
CA ALA A 6 8.88 -20.42 -28.23
C ALA A 6 7.42 -20.43 -27.76
N ASP A 7 6.99 -19.30 -27.20
CA ASP A 7 5.62 -18.99 -26.76
C ASP A 7 5.18 -19.54 -25.39
N LEU A 8 6.00 -19.33 -24.35
CA LEU A 8 5.41 -18.93 -23.07
C LEU A 8 4.97 -17.47 -23.24
N THR A 9 3.68 -17.20 -23.16
CA THR A 9 3.16 -15.81 -23.15
C THR A 9 3.93 -14.99 -22.10
N GLU A 10 4.22 -13.71 -22.37
CA GLU A 10 5.04 -12.84 -21.50
C GLU A 10 4.67 -12.94 -20.00
N ASN A 11 3.37 -13.12 -19.71
CA ASN A 11 2.87 -13.34 -18.35
C ASN A 11 3.32 -14.67 -17.71
N GLN A 12 3.38 -15.77 -18.45
CA GLN A 12 3.77 -17.08 -17.93
C GLN A 12 5.27 -17.13 -17.60
N ARG A 13 6.10 -16.46 -18.39
CA ARG A 13 7.53 -16.35 -18.12
C ARG A 13 7.78 -15.54 -16.84
N ALA A 14 7.15 -14.37 -16.73
CA ALA A 14 7.26 -13.52 -15.55
C ALA A 14 6.79 -14.23 -14.27
N ASP A 15 5.64 -14.92 -14.33
CA ASP A 15 5.10 -15.68 -13.19
C ASP A 15 6.06 -16.80 -12.76
N GLY A 16 6.61 -17.55 -13.73
CA GLY A 16 7.63 -18.55 -13.46
C GLY A 16 8.86 -17.97 -12.77
N TYR A 17 9.36 -16.81 -13.23
CA TYR A 17 10.48 -16.12 -12.57
C TYR A 17 10.13 -15.72 -11.14
N ILE A 18 8.94 -15.18 -10.91
CA ILE A 18 8.47 -14.76 -9.58
C ILE A 18 8.38 -15.97 -8.63
N GLN A 19 7.80 -17.09 -9.08
CA GLN A 19 7.72 -18.33 -8.29
C GLN A 19 9.11 -18.88 -7.97
N ALA A 20 9.99 -18.96 -8.96
CA ALA A 20 11.36 -19.42 -8.81
C ALA A 20 12.16 -18.54 -7.83
N LEU A 21 11.82 -17.27 -7.70
CA LEU A 21 12.45 -16.32 -6.79
C LEU A 21 11.90 -16.38 -5.36
N GLY A 22 10.91 -17.24 -5.10
CA GLY A 22 10.28 -17.40 -3.77
C GLY A 22 8.95 -16.66 -3.63
N GLY A 23 8.34 -16.26 -4.74
CA GLY A 23 7.05 -15.57 -4.79
C GLY A 23 7.16 -14.04 -4.86
N PRO A 24 6.04 -13.36 -5.14
CA PRO A 24 6.01 -11.90 -5.30
C PRO A 24 6.38 -11.15 -4.02
N ASP A 25 5.95 -11.67 -2.86
CA ASP A 25 6.30 -11.14 -1.54
C ASP A 25 7.79 -11.23 -1.20
N ASN A 26 8.55 -12.10 -1.88
CA ASN A 26 9.98 -12.23 -1.63
C ASN A 26 10.82 -11.24 -2.43
N LEU A 27 10.24 -10.57 -3.43
CA LEU A 27 10.90 -9.62 -4.32
C LEU A 27 10.76 -8.19 -3.77
N LEU A 28 11.86 -7.62 -3.28
CA LEU A 28 11.92 -6.25 -2.78
C LEU A 28 12.10 -5.25 -3.92
N THR A 29 13.11 -5.49 -4.76
CA THR A 29 13.46 -4.62 -5.87
C THR A 29 13.78 -5.46 -7.10
N VAL A 30 13.16 -5.12 -8.23
CA VAL A 30 13.46 -5.73 -9.52
C VAL A 30 14.12 -4.68 -10.40
N GLY A 31 15.33 -4.93 -10.87
CA GLY A 31 16.06 -4.08 -11.80
C GLY A 31 16.74 -4.91 -12.88
N ALA A 32 17.08 -4.26 -13.99
CA ALA A 32 17.87 -4.86 -15.05
C ALA A 32 19.05 -3.96 -15.42
N CYS A 33 20.12 -4.61 -15.86
CA CYS A 33 21.15 -4.05 -16.72
C CYS A 33 21.03 -4.76 -18.07
N THR A 34 21.70 -4.24 -19.10
CA THR A 34 21.63 -4.70 -20.50
C THR A 34 21.67 -6.22 -20.68
N THR A 35 22.37 -6.97 -19.81
CA THR A 35 22.47 -8.44 -19.88
C THR A 35 22.16 -9.18 -18.59
N ARG A 36 21.86 -8.45 -17.50
CA ARG A 36 21.79 -8.99 -16.14
C ARG A 36 20.64 -8.38 -15.36
N LEU A 37 19.75 -9.22 -14.84
CA LEU A 37 18.78 -8.84 -13.82
C LEU A 37 19.50 -8.62 -12.49
N ARG A 38 19.21 -7.49 -11.84
CA ARG A 38 19.57 -7.17 -10.46
C ARG A 38 18.30 -7.24 -9.63
N LEU A 39 18.24 -8.24 -8.76
CA LEU A 39 17.10 -8.51 -7.91
C LEU A 39 17.53 -8.30 -6.46
N GLU A 40 16.67 -7.66 -5.67
CA GLU A 40 16.77 -7.65 -4.22
C GLU A 40 15.63 -8.48 -3.67
N LEU A 41 15.97 -9.42 -2.80
CA LEU A 41 15.07 -10.38 -2.20
C LEU A 41 15.10 -10.21 -0.69
N ALA A 42 13.96 -10.42 -0.04
CA ALA A 42 13.88 -10.51 1.41
C ALA A 42 14.62 -11.75 1.91
N ASP A 43 14.41 -12.90 1.25
CA ASP A 43 15.08 -14.16 1.55
C ASP A 43 15.62 -14.84 0.29
N ARG A 44 16.94 -14.82 0.12
CA ARG A 44 17.61 -15.45 -1.03
C ARG A 44 17.62 -16.99 -0.99
N ASN A 45 17.30 -17.62 0.14
CA ASN A 45 17.22 -19.08 0.23
C ASN A 45 15.95 -19.63 -0.41
N LYS A 46 14.91 -18.81 -0.53
CA LYS A 46 13.69 -19.16 -1.27
C LYS A 46 13.87 -19.12 -2.79
N ALA A 47 14.97 -18.54 -3.29
CA ALA A 47 15.27 -18.50 -4.70
C ALA A 47 15.88 -19.83 -5.18
N GLN A 48 15.22 -20.46 -6.15
CA GLN A 48 15.58 -21.74 -6.76
C GLN A 48 16.38 -21.52 -8.05
N ASP A 49 17.69 -21.78 -7.99
CA ASP A 49 18.60 -21.59 -9.12
C ASP A 49 18.24 -22.48 -10.34
N SER A 50 17.71 -23.68 -10.08
CA SER A 50 17.35 -24.65 -11.11
C SER A 50 16.17 -24.19 -11.95
N GLU A 51 15.13 -23.63 -11.34
CA GLU A 51 13.98 -23.08 -12.06
C GLU A 51 14.35 -21.83 -12.84
N LEU A 52 15.18 -20.94 -12.26
CA LEU A 52 15.68 -19.76 -12.96
C LEU A 52 16.43 -20.15 -14.25
N LYS A 53 17.25 -21.21 -14.20
CA LYS A 53 17.95 -21.75 -15.37
C LYS A 53 16.99 -22.36 -16.39
N ALA A 54 15.97 -23.08 -15.93
CA ALA A 54 14.94 -23.65 -16.82
C ALA A 54 14.15 -22.55 -17.56
N LEU A 55 13.96 -21.39 -16.94
CA LEU A 55 13.28 -20.22 -17.51
C LEU A 55 14.16 -19.40 -18.47
N GLY A 56 15.43 -19.77 -18.64
CA GLY A 56 16.36 -19.12 -19.57
C GLY A 56 17.47 -18.31 -18.91
N ALA A 57 17.63 -18.36 -17.57
CA ALA A 57 18.80 -17.78 -16.93
C ALA A 57 20.07 -18.59 -17.28
N MET A 58 21.09 -17.90 -17.77
CA MET A 58 22.41 -18.48 -18.01
C MET A 58 23.23 -18.62 -16.73
N GLY A 59 22.94 -17.82 -15.71
CA GLY A 59 23.65 -17.92 -14.43
C GLY A 59 22.99 -17.10 -13.33
N VAL A 60 23.15 -17.57 -12.09
CA VAL A 60 22.67 -16.88 -10.88
C VAL A 60 23.88 -16.58 -10.00
N MET A 61 24.01 -15.32 -9.60
CA MET A 61 25.10 -14.78 -8.81
C MET A 61 24.50 -14.20 -7.52
N ARG A 62 25.04 -14.60 -6.37
CA ARG A 62 24.60 -14.11 -5.06
C ARG A 62 25.69 -13.22 -4.44
N PRO A 63 25.78 -11.93 -4.83
CA PRO A 63 26.78 -11.03 -4.24
C PRO A 63 26.61 -10.94 -2.71
N GLY A 64 27.73 -10.75 -1.99
CA GLY A 64 27.82 -10.91 -0.53
C GLY A 64 27.04 -9.93 0.35
N ARG A 65 26.13 -9.12 -0.20
CA ARG A 65 25.16 -8.34 0.59
C ARG A 65 23.92 -9.19 0.84
N ALA A 66 23.47 -9.22 2.10
CA ALA A 66 22.27 -9.96 2.51
C ALA A 66 21.06 -9.48 1.68
N GLY A 67 20.50 -10.38 0.87
CA GLY A 67 19.30 -10.14 0.06
C GLY A 67 19.53 -9.87 -1.44
N SER A 68 20.73 -9.54 -1.89
CA SER A 68 20.95 -9.23 -3.32
C SER A 68 21.22 -10.48 -4.18
N LEU A 69 20.55 -10.59 -5.32
CA LEU A 69 20.64 -11.69 -6.29
C LEU A 69 20.77 -11.11 -7.71
N GLN A 70 21.69 -11.64 -8.51
CA GLN A 70 21.89 -11.22 -9.90
C GLN A 70 21.67 -12.41 -10.81
N VAL A 71 20.82 -12.27 -11.82
CA VAL A 71 20.52 -13.33 -12.77
C VAL A 71 20.96 -12.88 -14.16
N VAL A 72 21.86 -13.64 -14.77
CA VAL A 72 22.33 -13.40 -16.14
C VAL A 72 21.34 -14.07 -17.08
N VAL A 73 20.64 -13.30 -17.90
CA VAL A 73 19.64 -13.82 -18.87
C VAL A 73 20.02 -13.46 -20.31
N GLY A 74 20.86 -12.44 -20.50
CA GLY A 74 21.21 -11.92 -21.83
C GLY A 74 20.42 -10.66 -22.19
N PRO A 75 20.35 -10.29 -23.48
CA PRO A 75 19.83 -8.99 -23.92
C PRO A 75 18.35 -8.75 -23.60
N MET A 76 17.60 -9.81 -23.29
CA MET A 76 16.20 -9.75 -22.86
C MET A 76 16.02 -9.42 -21.38
N ALA A 77 17.11 -9.17 -20.63
CA ALA A 77 17.04 -8.88 -19.20
C ALA A 77 16.17 -7.66 -18.89
N ASP A 78 16.20 -6.63 -19.74
CA ASP A 78 15.37 -5.42 -19.57
C ASP A 78 13.88 -5.75 -19.73
N SER A 79 13.50 -6.43 -20.81
CA SER A 79 12.12 -6.87 -21.06
C SER A 79 11.59 -7.77 -19.94
N ILE A 80 12.40 -8.72 -19.47
CA ILE A 80 12.01 -9.63 -18.38
C ILE A 80 11.80 -8.86 -17.07
N ALA A 81 12.64 -7.88 -16.74
CA ALA A 81 12.43 -7.07 -15.55
C ALA A 81 11.12 -6.27 -15.62
N ASP A 82 10.81 -5.72 -16.79
CA ASP A 82 9.56 -4.98 -16.99
C ASP A 82 8.34 -5.91 -16.89
N GLU A 83 8.40 -7.08 -17.53
CA GLU A 83 7.37 -8.12 -17.43
C GLU A 83 7.14 -8.57 -15.98
N ILE A 84 8.20 -8.83 -15.21
CA ILE A 84 8.10 -9.18 -13.79
C ILE A 84 7.43 -8.04 -13.02
N ARG A 85 7.83 -6.79 -13.22
CA ARG A 85 7.21 -5.62 -12.56
C ARG A 85 5.74 -5.48 -12.92
N LEU A 86 5.40 -5.70 -14.18
CA LEU A 86 4.03 -5.65 -14.67
C LEU A 86 3.18 -6.77 -14.07
N ALA A 87 3.73 -7.99 -13.98
CA ALA A 87 3.08 -9.15 -13.36
C ALA A 87 2.86 -8.93 -11.85
N LEU A 88 3.86 -8.41 -11.13
CA LEU A 88 3.72 -8.00 -9.72
C LEU A 88 2.61 -6.96 -9.54
N THR A 89 2.50 -6.00 -10.46
CA THR A 89 1.44 -4.97 -10.44
C THR A 89 0.06 -5.54 -10.77
N ARG A 90 0.00 -6.59 -11.60
CA ARG A 90 -1.25 -7.24 -12.05
C ARG A 90 -1.80 -8.22 -11.01
N VAL A 91 -0.94 -8.90 -10.25
CA VAL A 91 -1.33 -9.68 -9.05
C VAL A 91 -2.04 -8.77 -8.05
N SER A 92 -1.59 -7.52 -7.90
CA SER A 92 -2.26 -6.50 -7.07
C SER A 92 -3.58 -5.97 -7.65
N ARG A 93 -3.99 -6.39 -8.85
CA ARG A 93 -5.15 -5.86 -9.58
C ARG A 93 -6.11 -6.90 -10.18
N SER A 94 -6.12 -8.14 -9.68
CA SER A 94 -7.23 -9.05 -9.99
C SER A 94 -8.44 -8.79 -9.07
N PRO A 95 -9.64 -8.51 -9.61
CA PRO A 95 -10.85 -8.43 -8.82
C PRO A 95 -11.42 -9.84 -8.65
N ALA A 96 -10.96 -10.57 -7.65
CA ALA A 96 -11.62 -11.80 -7.20
C ALA A 96 -12.25 -11.53 -5.82
N VAL A 97 -13.55 -11.27 -5.85
CA VAL A 97 -14.41 -11.16 -4.68
C VAL A 97 -14.47 -12.52 -3.99
N SER A 98 -13.84 -12.66 -2.82
CA SER A 98 -14.45 -13.27 -1.62
C SER A 98 -13.49 -13.41 -0.44
N LYS A 99 -13.84 -12.63 0.60
CA LYS A 99 -13.71 -12.86 2.04
C LYS A 99 -12.34 -13.13 2.69
N ALA A 100 -12.09 -12.23 3.64
CA ALA A 100 -11.45 -12.42 4.95
C ALA A 100 -9.91 -12.42 5.01
N GLN A 101 -9.43 -11.28 5.54
CA GLN A 101 -8.24 -11.10 6.36
C GLN A 101 -6.86 -11.30 5.70
N ALA A 102 -6.20 -10.17 5.46
CA ALA A 102 -4.77 -10.04 5.68
C ALA A 102 -4.49 -8.73 6.45
N PRO A 103 -3.68 -8.75 7.52
CA PRO A 103 -3.27 -7.57 8.26
C PRO A 103 -2.22 -6.82 7.43
N ALA A 104 -2.57 -5.63 6.95
CA ALA A 104 -1.63 -4.76 6.26
C ALA A 104 -0.83 -3.94 7.28
N VAL A 105 0.47 -4.22 7.34
CA VAL A 105 1.47 -3.31 7.89
C VAL A 105 1.65 -2.13 6.91
N GLU A 106 1.00 -1.03 7.27
CA GLU A 106 1.33 0.40 7.09
C GLU A 106 2.12 0.90 5.85
N PRO A 107 1.50 1.76 5.02
CA PRO A 107 2.14 2.95 4.49
C PRO A 107 1.77 4.16 5.35
N ALA A 108 2.78 4.87 5.83
CA ALA A 108 2.64 6.15 6.48
C ALA A 108 1.86 7.14 5.58
N HIS A 109 0.90 7.85 6.19
CA HIS A 109 0.04 8.94 5.66
C HIS A 109 -1.35 8.65 5.10
N GLU A 110 -1.79 7.39 5.02
CA GLU A 110 -3.22 7.11 4.88
C GLU A 110 -3.86 7.00 6.26
N VAL A 111 -4.63 8.02 6.67
CA VAL A 111 -5.52 7.87 7.81
C VAL A 111 -6.50 6.75 7.45
N GLY A 112 -6.20 5.55 7.93
CA GLY A 112 -6.98 4.36 7.64
C GLY A 112 -8.43 4.57 8.08
N ARG A 113 -9.36 3.92 7.37
CA ARG A 113 -10.81 3.98 7.67
C ARG A 113 -11.09 3.68 9.15
N GLU A 114 -10.28 2.83 9.77
CA GLU A 114 -10.38 2.50 11.18
C GLU A 114 -10.03 3.68 12.11
N ALA A 115 -8.96 4.42 11.80
CA ALA A 115 -8.60 5.64 12.53
C ALA A 115 -9.70 6.70 12.40
N ALA A 116 -10.20 6.94 11.18
CA ALA A 116 -11.30 7.87 10.95
C ALA A 116 -12.58 7.48 11.71
N ASN A 117 -12.90 6.19 11.81
CA ASN A 117 -14.01 5.70 12.64
C ASN A 117 -13.80 5.97 14.13
N LYS A 118 -12.58 5.76 14.66
CA LYS A 118 -12.25 6.09 16.05
C LYS A 118 -12.42 7.59 16.31
N TRP A 119 -11.98 8.43 15.38
CA TRP A 119 -12.19 9.87 15.42
C TRP A 119 -13.68 10.25 15.40
N LEU A 120 -14.49 9.64 14.53
CA LEU A 120 -15.94 9.86 14.56
C LEU A 120 -16.56 9.45 15.89
N GLY A 121 -16.18 8.31 16.44
CA GLY A 121 -16.63 7.88 17.77
C GLY A 121 -16.34 8.93 18.84
N ALA A 122 -15.12 9.48 18.83
CA ALA A 122 -14.71 10.55 19.74
C ALA A 122 -15.46 11.87 19.52
N LEU A 123 -15.94 12.13 18.30
CA LEU A 123 -16.75 13.31 17.95
C LEU A 123 -18.25 13.11 18.23
N GLY A 124 -18.69 11.95 18.73
CA GLY A 124 -20.10 11.64 18.98
C GLY A 124 -20.83 10.91 17.86
N GLY A 125 -20.09 10.37 16.89
CA GLY A 125 -20.59 9.60 15.75
C GLY A 125 -20.77 10.43 14.47
N SER A 126 -20.95 9.75 13.33
CA SER A 126 -21.17 10.38 12.02
C SER A 126 -22.43 11.26 11.99
N SER A 127 -23.48 10.88 12.71
CA SER A 127 -24.72 11.68 12.81
C SER A 127 -24.56 12.96 13.62
N ASN A 128 -23.53 13.07 14.47
CA ASN A 128 -23.29 14.26 15.28
C ASN A 128 -22.44 15.30 14.53
N VAL A 129 -21.64 14.86 13.57
CA VAL A 129 -20.80 15.73 12.76
C VAL A 129 -21.64 16.31 11.62
N LEU A 130 -21.87 17.63 11.67
CA LEU A 130 -22.63 18.34 10.64
C LEU A 130 -21.73 18.79 9.48
N HIS A 131 -20.49 19.16 9.80
CA HIS A 131 -19.52 19.62 8.80
C HIS A 131 -18.10 19.33 9.28
N VAL A 132 -17.20 18.97 8.37
CA VAL A 132 -15.76 18.82 8.64
C VAL A 132 -14.97 19.48 7.51
N GLU A 133 -13.95 20.24 7.87
CA GLU A 133 -13.12 21.00 6.94
C GLU A 133 -11.66 21.01 7.43
N CYS A 134 -10.71 20.92 6.49
CA CYS A 134 -9.30 21.12 6.79
C CYS A 134 -8.96 22.61 6.68
N VAL A 135 -8.34 23.17 7.73
CA VAL A 135 -7.92 24.57 7.79
C VAL A 135 -6.41 24.63 7.99
N ALA A 136 -5.72 25.33 7.08
CA ALA A 136 -4.28 25.57 7.14
C ALA A 136 -3.43 24.28 7.28
N LEU A 137 -3.91 23.14 6.77
CA LEU A 137 -3.24 21.83 6.75
C LEU A 137 -2.83 21.25 8.11
N THR A 138 -3.19 21.93 9.19
CA THR A 138 -2.75 21.60 10.55
C THR A 138 -3.91 21.47 11.53
N ARG A 139 -5.08 22.02 11.16
CA ARG A 139 -6.27 22.07 12.01
C ARG A 139 -7.47 21.51 11.25
N LEU A 140 -8.29 20.77 11.97
CA LEU A 140 -9.61 20.33 11.54
C LEU A 140 -10.67 21.22 12.15
N ARG A 141 -11.51 21.80 11.30
CA ARG A 141 -12.71 22.52 11.69
C ARG A 141 -13.91 21.62 11.56
N ILE A 142 -14.50 21.30 12.71
CA ILE A 142 -15.62 20.35 12.81
C ILE A 142 -16.80 21.09 13.42
N LYS A 143 -17.95 21.11 12.75
CA LYS A 143 -19.21 21.61 13.30
C LYS A 143 -20.00 20.43 13.85
N LEU A 144 -20.34 20.48 15.13
CA LEU A 144 -21.09 19.44 15.82
C LEU A 144 -22.49 19.93 16.15
N GLY A 145 -23.48 19.05 16.05
CA GLY A 145 -24.84 19.32 16.52
C GLY A 145 -24.93 19.27 18.04
N ASP A 146 -24.34 18.23 18.63
CA ASP A 146 -24.28 18.02 20.08
C ASP A 146 -22.82 18.06 20.57
N GLN A 147 -22.50 19.08 21.35
CA GLN A 147 -21.15 19.28 21.88
C GLN A 147 -20.85 18.42 23.12
N ARG A 148 -21.86 17.80 23.75
CA ARG A 148 -21.68 16.98 24.96
C ARG A 148 -21.21 15.57 24.62
N SER A 149 -21.57 15.07 23.45
CA SER A 149 -21.11 13.77 22.95
C SER A 149 -19.64 13.77 22.52
N LEU A 150 -19.01 14.95 22.40
CA LEU A 150 -17.59 15.05 22.07
C LEU A 150 -16.70 14.68 23.26
N SER A 151 -15.82 13.71 23.04
CA SER A 151 -14.86 13.22 24.03
C SER A 151 -13.46 13.76 23.75
N GLN A 152 -13.11 14.88 24.38
CA GLN A 152 -11.77 15.49 24.25
C GLN A 152 -10.63 14.53 24.62
N SER A 153 -10.84 13.68 25.63
CA SER A 153 -9.86 12.70 26.09
C SER A 153 -9.52 11.68 25.00
N GLN A 154 -10.51 11.24 24.23
CA GLN A 154 -10.31 10.32 23.12
C GLN A 154 -9.63 11.02 21.95
N LEU A 155 -10.00 12.26 21.62
CA LEU A 155 -9.33 13.05 20.59
C LEU A 155 -7.84 13.25 20.90
N LYS A 156 -7.50 13.54 22.17
CA LYS A 156 -6.11 13.60 22.64
C LYS A 156 -5.39 12.26 22.50
N ALA A 157 -6.03 11.16 22.89
CA ALA A 157 -5.46 9.82 22.73
C ALA A 157 -5.24 9.42 21.26
N LEU A 158 -6.05 9.96 20.35
CA LEU A 158 -5.93 9.75 18.91
C LEU A 158 -4.87 10.63 18.22
N GLY A 159 -4.19 11.49 18.98
CA GLY A 159 -3.10 12.32 18.47
C GLY A 159 -3.47 13.79 18.24
N SER A 160 -4.60 14.28 18.76
CA SER A 160 -4.85 15.72 18.74
C SER A 160 -3.85 16.44 19.63
N GLN A 161 -3.12 17.40 19.07
CA GLN A 161 -2.17 18.25 19.78
C GLN A 161 -2.87 19.38 20.55
N GLY A 162 -4.09 19.74 20.15
CA GLY A 162 -4.87 20.78 20.81
C GLY A 162 -6.31 20.77 20.34
N ILE A 163 -7.24 21.14 21.22
CA ILE A 163 -8.67 21.22 20.92
C ILE A 163 -9.15 22.58 21.42
N SER A 164 -9.82 23.33 20.56
CA SER A 164 -10.36 24.64 20.87
C SER A 164 -11.81 24.73 20.40
N GLN A 165 -12.69 25.17 21.28
CA GLN A 165 -14.09 25.39 20.96
C GLN A 165 -14.28 26.85 20.52
N HIS A 166 -15.01 27.06 19.44
CA HIS A 166 -15.50 28.36 18.99
C HIS A 166 -17.00 28.49 19.26
N ALA A 167 -17.52 29.71 19.15
CA ALA A 167 -18.96 29.97 19.19
C ALA A 167 -19.71 29.18 18.09
N ASP A 168 -21.01 28.93 18.28
CA ASP A 168 -21.90 28.28 17.30
C ASP A 168 -21.66 26.79 17.02
N GLY A 169 -21.14 26.02 17.98
CA GLY A 169 -21.03 24.57 17.79
C GLY A 169 -19.76 24.12 17.05
N VAL A 170 -18.87 25.05 16.70
CA VAL A 170 -17.67 24.79 15.90
C VAL A 170 -16.48 24.45 16.79
N TRP A 171 -15.78 23.39 16.45
CA TRP A 171 -14.58 22.91 17.13
C TRP A 171 -13.39 22.94 16.18
N HIS A 172 -12.27 23.44 16.66
CA HIS A 172 -10.97 23.36 16.00
C HIS A 172 -10.10 22.33 16.72
N VAL A 173 -9.71 21.28 15.99
CA VAL A 173 -8.80 20.25 16.48
C VAL A 173 -7.49 20.33 15.73
N LEU A 174 -6.40 20.62 16.44
CA LEU A 174 -5.04 20.63 15.91
C LEU A 174 -4.55 19.18 15.82
N VAL A 175 -4.31 18.72 14.61
CA VAL A 175 -3.83 17.35 14.30
C VAL A 175 -2.51 17.36 13.51
N GLY A 176 -1.97 18.54 13.22
CA GLY A 176 -0.74 18.68 12.44
C GLY A 176 -0.95 18.20 11.01
N GLU A 177 0.09 17.63 10.41
CA GLU A 177 0.13 17.21 9.00
C GLU A 177 -0.92 16.13 8.63
N GLN A 178 -1.50 15.47 9.64
CA GLN A 178 -2.58 14.50 9.49
C GLN A 178 -3.94 15.15 9.21
N ALA A 179 -4.07 16.49 9.34
CA ALA A 179 -5.35 17.19 9.22
C ALA A 179 -6.03 16.97 7.87
N GLN A 180 -5.28 17.00 6.77
CA GLN A 180 -5.86 16.87 5.43
C GLN A 180 -6.45 15.46 5.24
N GLY A 181 -5.64 14.41 5.46
CA GLY A 181 -6.09 13.03 5.30
C GLY A 181 -7.24 12.67 6.24
N LEU A 182 -7.20 13.16 7.48
CA LEU A 182 -8.27 12.94 8.44
C LEU A 182 -9.56 13.68 8.05
N SER A 183 -9.48 14.90 7.51
CA SER A 183 -10.66 15.64 7.03
C SER A 183 -11.37 14.91 5.91
N GLU A 184 -10.63 14.38 4.94
CA GLU A 184 -11.19 13.66 3.79
C GLU A 184 -11.78 12.31 4.22
N ALA A 185 -11.08 11.60 5.10
CA ALA A 185 -11.55 10.33 5.62
C ALA A 185 -12.85 10.50 6.43
N LEU A 186 -12.92 11.53 7.27
CA LEU A 186 -14.14 11.89 7.99
C LEU A 186 -15.24 12.33 7.03
N ALA A 187 -14.97 13.23 6.08
CA ALA A 187 -15.95 13.71 5.10
C ALA A 187 -16.61 12.58 4.32
N ARG A 188 -15.85 11.54 3.94
CA ARG A 188 -16.35 10.33 3.26
C ARG A 188 -17.29 9.50 4.14
N LEU A 189 -17.11 9.51 5.46
CA LEU A 189 -17.92 8.76 6.41
C LEU A 189 -19.15 9.53 6.90
N ILE A 190 -19.11 10.87 6.86
CA ILE A 190 -20.22 11.75 7.27
C ILE A 190 -21.21 11.95 6.11
N ARG A 191 -20.76 11.88 4.85
CA ARG A 191 -21.65 12.07 3.70
C ARG A 191 -22.80 11.04 3.74
N PRO A 192 -24.06 11.49 3.79
CA PRO A 192 -25.17 10.66 3.41
C PRO A 192 -25.07 10.43 1.91
N ASP A 193 -25.32 9.19 1.50
CA ASP A 193 -25.58 8.80 0.13
C ASP A 193 -26.68 9.69 -0.47
N HIS A 194 -26.28 10.76 -1.16
CA HIS A 194 -27.13 11.54 -2.04
C HIS A 194 -26.51 11.49 -3.43
N ALA A 195 -26.48 10.28 -3.99
CA ALA A 195 -26.38 10.08 -5.42
C ALA A 195 -27.74 9.54 -5.89
N ARG A 196 -28.65 10.44 -6.21
CA ARG A 196 -29.86 10.13 -6.97
C ARG A 196 -29.97 11.09 -8.15
#